data_AF-A0A2V8M9H6-F1
#
_entry.id   AF-A0A2V8M9H6-F1
#
_cell.length_a   1.000
_cell.length_b   1.000
_cell.length_c   1.000
_cell.angle_alpha   90.00
_cell.angle_beta   90.00
_cell.angle_gamma   90.00
#
_symmetry.space_group_name_H-M   'P 1'
#
loop_
_entity.id
_entity.type
_entity.pdbx_description
1 polymer ?
#
loop_
_entity_poly.entity_id
_entity_poly.type
_entity_poly.pdbx_seq_one_letter_code
_entity_poly.pdbx_strand_id
1 'polypeptide(L)'
;MTSVLGYARTFFIGGQYRPKPLSSLDEEIIRFHDMLEKVARHIKRGTPLLQGMSEERLLQGPLSDAMTHAGQLAMLRRLAGFPVPPENFIFADIKPEQLGVKQAEPVSPDEKWTEAPAGWLPPFQR
;
A
#
# COMPACT_ATOMS: atom_id res chain seq x y z
N MET A 1 -6.52 2.41 -5.97
CA MET A 1 -6.61 1.86 -4.60
C MET A 1 -7.28 2.82 -3.59
N THR A 2 -7.26 4.13 -3.80
CA THR A 2 -7.90 5.12 -2.90
C THR A 2 -9.37 4.83 -2.58
N SER A 3 -10.15 4.31 -3.54
CA SER A 3 -11.55 3.91 -3.31
C SER A 3 -11.68 2.81 -2.25
N VAL A 4 -10.77 1.83 -2.22
CA VAL A 4 -10.77 0.73 -1.25
C VAL A 4 -10.44 1.23 0.15
N LEU A 5 -9.41 2.08 0.29
CA LEU A 5 -9.07 2.67 1.59
C LEU A 5 -10.12 3.66 2.08
N GLY A 6 -10.75 4.40 1.18
CA GLY A 6 -11.87 5.26 1.55
C GLY A 6 -13.12 4.47 1.93
N TYR A 7 -13.35 3.30 1.35
CA TYR A 7 -14.35 2.34 1.83
C TYR A 7 -13.97 1.80 3.23
N ALA A 8 -12.71 1.44 3.47
CA ALA A 8 -12.24 1.07 4.81
C ALA A 8 -12.53 2.18 5.83
N ARG A 9 -12.32 3.44 5.44
CA ARG A 9 -12.56 4.60 6.28
C ARG A 9 -14.04 4.80 6.67
N THR A 10 -15.00 4.37 5.84
CA THR A 10 -16.43 4.51 6.21
C THR A 10 -16.80 3.66 7.42
N PHE A 11 -16.03 2.62 7.75
CA PHE A 11 -16.21 1.85 8.98
C PHE A 11 -15.75 2.58 10.24
N PHE A 12 -15.04 3.71 10.12
CA PHE A 12 -14.68 4.56 11.25
C PHE A 12 -15.58 5.79 11.40
N ILE A 13 -16.08 6.33 10.28
CA ILE A 13 -16.78 7.63 10.28
C ILE A 13 -18.20 7.59 9.67
N GLY A 14 -18.64 6.44 9.20
CA GLY A 14 -19.91 6.28 8.50
C GLY A 14 -19.88 6.83 7.07
N GLY A 15 -21.05 6.80 6.42
CA GLY A 15 -21.25 7.35 5.08
C GLY A 15 -20.74 6.45 3.94
N GLN A 16 -20.52 7.06 2.78
CA GLN A 16 -20.07 6.40 1.55
C GLN A 16 -18.85 7.14 0.98
N TYR A 17 -17.97 6.40 0.32
CA TYR A 17 -16.82 6.97 -0.37
C TYR A 17 -16.80 6.52 -1.83
N ARG A 18 -17.02 7.47 -2.76
CA ARG A 18 -16.99 7.24 -4.21
C ARG A 18 -16.26 8.41 -4.89
N PRO A 19 -14.92 8.39 -4.92
CA PRO A 19 -14.16 9.49 -5.49
C PRO A 19 -14.32 9.49 -7.02
N LYS A 20 -14.43 10.68 -7.61
CA LYS A 20 -14.27 10.84 -9.06
C LYS A 20 -12.78 10.74 -9.43
N PRO A 21 -12.43 10.23 -10.61
CA PRO A 21 -11.04 10.27 -11.09
C PRO A 21 -10.49 11.69 -11.10
N LEU A 22 -9.22 11.85 -10.75
CA LEU A 22 -8.48 13.10 -10.92
C LEU A 22 -7.87 13.17 -12.32
N SER A 23 -7.34 14.35 -12.68
CA SER A 23 -6.79 14.63 -14.00
C SER A 23 -5.46 13.94 -14.28
N SER A 24 -4.71 13.56 -13.25
CA SER A 24 -3.39 12.94 -13.40
C SER A 24 -3.15 11.81 -12.39
N LEU A 25 -2.20 10.93 -12.75
CA LEU A 25 -1.75 9.87 -11.86
C LEU A 25 -1.04 10.43 -10.61
N ASP A 26 -0.28 11.52 -10.76
CA ASP A 26 0.42 12.15 -9.62
C ASP A 26 -0.57 12.67 -8.57
N GLU A 27 -1.66 13.29 -9.02
CA GLU A 27 -2.76 13.69 -8.13
C GLU A 27 -3.43 12.49 -7.46
N GLU A 28 -3.61 11.38 -8.18
CA GLU A 28 -4.14 10.13 -7.61
C GLU A 28 -3.21 9.52 -6.55
N ILE A 29 -1.88 9.58 -6.77
CA ILE A 29 -0.87 9.12 -5.81
C ILE A 29 -0.94 9.97 -4.53
N ILE A 30 -0.98 11.30 -4.66
CA ILE A 30 -1.14 12.21 -3.52
C ILE A 30 -2.43 11.89 -2.75
N ARG A 31 -3.55 11.71 -3.46
CA ARG A 31 -4.85 11.37 -2.84
C ARG A 31 -4.82 10.01 -2.13
N PHE A 32 -4.13 9.03 -2.70
CA PHE A 32 -3.96 7.71 -2.07
C PHE A 32 -3.24 7.81 -0.73
N HIS A 33 -2.11 8.52 -0.67
CA HIS A 33 -1.33 8.68 0.55
C HIS A 33 -2.07 9.49 1.62
N ASP A 34 -2.78 10.56 1.25
CA ASP A 34 -3.64 11.30 2.19
C ASP A 34 -4.76 10.42 2.76
N MET A 35 -5.38 9.55 1.95
CA MET A 35 -6.38 8.60 2.45
C MET A 35 -5.75 7.55 3.38
N LEU A 36 -4.57 7.04 3.03
CA LEU A 36 -3.85 6.08 3.88
C LEU A 36 -3.55 6.68 5.26
N GLU A 37 -3.06 7.92 5.32
CA GLU A 37 -2.84 8.65 6.58
C GLU A 37 -4.14 8.87 7.37
N LYS A 38 -5.26 9.15 6.69
CA LYS A 38 -6.57 9.28 7.35
C LYS A 38 -6.99 7.96 8.01
N VAL A 39 -6.84 6.83 7.32
CA VAL A 39 -7.14 5.50 7.88
C VAL A 39 -6.18 5.18 9.04
N ALA A 40 -4.88 5.38 8.86
CA ALA A 40 -3.88 5.14 9.89
C ALA A 40 -4.14 5.96 11.17
N ARG A 41 -4.58 7.22 11.05
CA ARG A 41 -4.99 8.03 12.20
C ARG A 41 -6.15 7.44 12.98
N HIS A 42 -7.13 6.84 12.31
CA HIS A 42 -8.25 6.19 13.00
C HIS A 42 -7.79 4.96 13.77
N ILE A 43 -6.95 4.13 13.15
CA ILE A 43 -6.34 2.94 13.78
C ILE A 43 -5.51 3.37 15.00
N LYS A 44 -4.58 4.34 14.83
CA LYS A 44 -3.70 4.83 15.90
C LYS A 44 -4.47 5.41 17.09
N ARG A 45 -5.64 6.02 16.86
CA ARG A 45 -6.49 6.58 17.90
C ARG A 45 -7.38 5.54 18.58
N GLY A 46 -7.44 4.30 18.09
CA GLY A 46 -8.43 3.32 18.54
C GLY A 46 -9.86 3.80 18.27
N THR A 47 -10.10 4.45 17.12
CA THR A 47 -11.44 4.92 16.77
C THR A 47 -12.37 3.70 16.67
N PRO A 48 -13.52 3.67 17.38
CA PRO A 48 -14.43 2.54 17.32
C PRO A 48 -14.88 2.23 15.90
N LEU A 49 -14.86 0.94 15.55
CA LEU A 49 -15.42 0.45 14.30
C LEU A 49 -16.94 0.44 14.38
N LEU A 50 -17.58 0.91 13.30
CA LEU A 50 -19.02 1.00 13.17
C LEU A 50 -19.59 -0.27 12.51
N GLN A 51 -20.92 -0.40 12.55
CA GLN A 51 -21.68 -1.40 11.76
C GLN A 51 -21.29 -2.87 12.04
N GLY A 52 -20.84 -3.17 13.26
CA GLY A 52 -20.39 -4.53 13.64
C GLY A 52 -19.13 -4.99 12.89
N MET A 53 -18.35 -4.05 12.36
CA MET A 53 -17.05 -4.34 11.78
C MET A 53 -16.05 -4.68 12.88
N SER A 54 -15.17 -5.65 12.62
CA SER A 54 -14.05 -6.01 13.49
C SER A 54 -12.72 -5.69 12.83
N GLU A 55 -11.64 -5.68 13.61
CA GLU A 55 -10.29 -5.43 13.10
C GLU A 55 -9.87 -6.54 12.12
N GLU A 56 -10.23 -7.79 12.39
CA GLU A 56 -9.97 -8.92 11.50
C GLU A 56 -10.70 -8.75 10.16
N ARG A 57 -11.96 -8.29 10.18
CA ARG A 57 -12.72 -8.05 8.94
C ARG A 57 -12.19 -6.83 8.18
N LEU A 58 -11.68 -5.81 8.87
CA LEU A 58 -11.00 -4.68 8.25
C LEU A 58 -9.72 -5.14 7.55
N LEU A 59 -8.94 -6.02 8.19
CA LEU A 59 -7.75 -6.62 7.62
C LEU A 59 -8.09 -7.52 6.42
N GLN A 60 -8.99 -8.49 6.61
CA GLN A 60 -9.36 -9.49 5.62
C GLN A 60 -10.11 -8.93 4.41
N GLY A 61 -10.88 -7.86 4.60
CA GLY A 61 -11.65 -7.22 3.54
C GLY A 61 -10.84 -6.14 2.82
N PRO A 62 -11.02 -4.86 3.16
CA PRO A 62 -10.45 -3.77 2.38
C PRO A 62 -8.92 -3.72 2.37
N LEU A 63 -8.23 -4.10 3.45
CA LEU A 63 -6.75 -4.08 3.44
C LEU A 63 -6.18 -5.20 2.54
N SER A 64 -6.72 -6.42 2.60
CA SER A 64 -6.38 -7.49 1.67
C SER A 64 -6.70 -7.18 0.21
N ASP A 65 -7.82 -6.50 -0.06
CA ASP A 65 -8.17 -6.05 -1.41
C ASP A 65 -7.15 -5.02 -1.95
N ALA A 66 -6.71 -4.09 -1.09
CA ALA A 66 -5.63 -3.16 -1.44
C ALA A 66 -4.30 -3.89 -1.75
N MET A 67 -3.94 -4.92 -0.98
CA MET A 67 -2.76 -5.76 -1.26
C MET A 67 -2.90 -6.51 -2.60
N THR A 68 -4.11 -6.96 -2.94
CA THR A 68 -4.39 -7.63 -4.22
C THR A 68 -4.18 -6.68 -5.41
N HIS A 69 -4.65 -5.44 -5.31
CA HIS A 69 -4.38 -4.41 -6.32
C HIS A 69 -2.89 -4.07 -6.43
N ALA A 70 -2.15 -4.04 -5.32
CA ALA A 70 -0.71 -3.86 -5.36
C ALA A 70 -0.03 -5.01 -6.12
N GLY A 71 -0.48 -6.26 -5.94
CA GLY A 71 -0.04 -7.42 -6.71
C GLY A 71 -0.30 -7.27 -8.22
N GLN A 72 -1.48 -6.78 -8.62
CA GLN A 72 -1.80 -6.50 -10.02
C GLN A 72 -0.85 -5.45 -10.62
N LEU A 73 -0.56 -4.38 -9.88
CA LEU A 73 0.42 -3.37 -10.30
C LEU A 73 1.82 -3.96 -10.42
N ALA A 74 2.24 -4.81 -9.48
CA ALA A 74 3.53 -5.48 -9.54
C ALA A 74 3.66 -6.39 -10.78
N MET A 75 2.58 -7.10 -11.15
CA MET A 75 2.54 -7.89 -12.39
C MET A 75 2.66 -7.01 -13.64
N LEU A 76 1.91 -5.90 -13.72
CA LEU A 76 1.99 -4.97 -14.86
C LEU A 76 3.39 -4.34 -14.98
N ARG A 77 3.99 -3.97 -13.85
CA ARG A 77 5.36 -3.46 -13.79
C ARG A 77 6.37 -4.48 -14.30
N ARG A 78 6.25 -5.75 -13.90
CA ARG A 78 7.09 -6.85 -14.40
C ARG A 78 6.93 -7.02 -15.91
N LEU A 79 5.70 -7.01 -16.41
CA LEU A 79 5.42 -7.09 -17.86
C LEU A 79 6.05 -5.93 -18.64
N ALA A 80 6.09 -4.74 -18.05
CA ALA A 80 6.70 -3.55 -18.64
C ALA A 80 8.24 -3.50 -18.51
N GLY A 81 8.89 -4.52 -17.93
CA GLY A 81 10.35 -4.55 -17.74
C GLY A 81 10.86 -3.79 -16.51
N PHE A 82 9.98 -3.38 -15.60
CA PHE A 82 10.31 -2.64 -14.37
C PHE A 82 9.83 -3.35 -13.10
N PRO A 83 10.20 -4.63 -12.87
CA PRO A 83 9.68 -5.41 -11.75
C PRO A 83 10.07 -4.78 -10.40
N VAL A 84 9.27 -5.07 -9.38
CA VAL A 84 9.52 -4.66 -7.99
C VAL A 84 10.54 -5.62 -7.38
N PRO A 85 11.59 -5.13 -6.68
CA PRO A 85 12.54 -6.00 -5.99
C PRO A 85 11.86 -6.94 -4.99
N PRO A 86 12.36 -8.18 -4.83
CA PRO A 86 11.88 -9.08 -3.79
C PRO A 86 12.18 -8.51 -2.41
N GLU A 87 11.28 -8.78 -1.45
CA GLU A 87 11.43 -8.42 -0.05
C GLU A 87 10.74 -9.47 0.82
N ASN A 88 11.34 -9.78 1.96
CA ASN A 88 10.70 -10.57 3.01
C ASN A 88 9.99 -9.64 4.00
N PHE A 89 8.65 -9.62 3.95
CA PHE A 89 7.84 -8.77 4.83
C PHE A 89 7.99 -9.06 6.34
N ILE A 90 8.60 -10.19 6.73
CA ILE A 90 8.97 -10.45 8.13
C ILE A 90 10.11 -9.52 8.58
N PHE A 91 11.01 -9.13 7.66
CA PHE A 91 12.21 -8.33 7.95
C PHE A 91 12.16 -6.91 7.39
N ALA A 92 11.18 -6.59 6.55
CA ALA A 92 11.02 -5.28 5.95
C ALA A 92 10.98 -4.15 7.01
N ASP A 93 11.65 -3.02 6.72
CA ASP A 93 11.63 -1.82 7.57
C ASP A 93 10.30 -1.06 7.40
N ILE A 94 9.25 -1.56 8.04
CA ILE A 94 7.90 -1.00 8.00
C ILE A 94 7.71 -0.04 9.19
N LYS A 95 7.63 1.25 8.90
CA LYS A 95 7.40 2.30 9.90
C LYS A 95 5.99 2.88 9.79
N PRO A 96 5.18 2.90 10.87
CA PRO A 96 3.82 3.43 10.83
C PRO A 96 3.76 4.93 10.47
N GLU A 97 4.87 5.67 10.63
CA GLU A 97 5.01 7.07 10.25
C GLU A 97 5.33 7.26 8.75
N GLN A 98 5.73 6.21 8.03
CA GLN A 98 6.20 6.29 6.65
C GLN A 98 5.08 5.92 5.66
N LEU A 99 4.08 6.80 5.56
CA LEU A 99 2.88 6.55 4.74
C LEU A 99 2.89 7.30 3.39
N GLY A 100 4.00 7.92 3.01
CA GLY A 100 4.16 8.68 1.75
C GLY A 100 4.87 7.91 0.63
N VAL A 101 5.17 8.59 -0.49
CA VAL A 101 5.82 7.96 -1.66
C VAL A 101 7.23 7.45 -1.40
N LYS A 102 7.92 8.03 -0.40
CA LYS A 102 9.29 7.65 -0.03
C LYS A 102 9.22 6.48 0.95
N GLN A 103 9.20 5.25 0.43
CA GLN A 103 9.26 4.01 1.19
C GLN A 103 10.71 3.57 1.43
N ALA A 104 10.93 2.70 2.42
CA ALA A 104 12.25 2.15 2.70
C ALA A 104 12.72 1.28 1.51
N GLU A 105 14.03 1.22 1.30
CA GLU A 105 14.60 0.20 0.40
C GLU A 105 14.42 -1.19 1.01
N PRO A 106 14.40 -2.24 0.19
CA PRO A 106 14.38 -3.60 0.67
C PRO A 106 15.54 -3.91 1.64
N VAL A 107 15.22 -4.53 2.79
CA VAL A 107 16.16 -4.95 3.84
C VAL A 107 16.68 -6.36 3.58
N SER A 108 15.80 -7.29 3.16
CA SER A 108 16.17 -8.68 2.89
C SER A 108 15.82 -9.09 1.45
N PRO A 109 16.40 -8.42 0.43
CA PRO A 109 16.21 -8.83 -0.95
C PRO A 109 16.96 -10.12 -1.26
N ASP A 110 16.48 -10.89 -2.23
CA ASP A 110 17.17 -12.08 -2.71
C ASP A 110 18.57 -11.72 -3.22
N GLU A 111 19.58 -12.50 -2.80
CA GLU A 111 20.97 -12.34 -3.28
C GLU A 111 21.07 -12.44 -4.81
N LYS A 112 20.23 -13.30 -5.40
CA LYS A 112 20.10 -13.48 -6.85
C LYS A 112 18.66 -13.24 -7.26
N TRP A 113 18.42 -12.08 -7.87
CA TRP A 113 17.12 -11.74 -8.46
C TRP A 113 17.19 -11.86 -9.98
N THR A 114 16.70 -12.98 -10.53
CA THR A 114 16.84 -13.31 -11.96
C THR A 114 16.11 -12.34 -12.89
N GLU A 115 15.02 -11.75 -12.41
CA GLU A 115 14.21 -10.81 -13.17
C GLU A 115 14.66 -9.36 -12.97
N ALA A 116 15.79 -9.11 -12.29
CA ALA A 116 16.27 -7.76 -12.03
C ALA A 116 16.50 -6.98 -13.34
N PRO A 117 16.16 -5.68 -13.39
CA PRO A 117 16.54 -4.81 -14.50
C PRO A 117 18.04 -4.80 -14.74
N ALA A 118 18.47 -4.57 -15.99
CA ALA A 118 19.88 -4.46 -16.31
C ALA A 118 20.58 -3.38 -15.47
N GLY A 119 21.71 -3.73 -14.85
CA GLY A 119 22.47 -2.83 -13.99
C GLY A 119 21.90 -2.65 -12.57
N TRP A 120 20.88 -3.41 -12.19
CA TRP A 120 20.43 -3.44 -10.79
C TRP A 120 21.52 -4.07 -9.90
N LEU A 121 21.82 -3.37 -8.80
CA LEU A 121 22.60 -3.89 -7.69
C LEU A 121 21.70 -3.98 -6.46
N PRO A 122 21.82 -5.03 -5.63
CA PRO A 122 21.12 -5.09 -4.36
C PRO A 122 21.56 -3.93 -3.46
N PRO A 123 20.69 -3.46 -2.54
CA PRO A 123 20.98 -2.31 -1.67
C PRO A 123 22.31 -2.40 -0.91
N PHE A 124 22.74 -3.61 -0.52
CA PHE A 124 24.02 -3.83 0.18
C PHE A 124 25.27 -3.82 -0.74
N GLN A 125 25.09 -3.67 -2.05
CA GLN A 125 26.16 -3.55 -3.06
C GLN A 125 26.15 -2.19 -3.79
N ARG A 126 25.25 -1.27 -3.42
CA ARG A 126 25.16 0.08 -3.99
C ARG A 126 26.10 1.07 -3.31
#